data_AF-I6AQ47-F1
#
_entry.id   AF-I6AQ47-F1
#
_cell.length_a   1.000
_cell.length_b   1.000
_cell.length_c   1.000
_cell.angle_alpha   90.00
_cell.angle_beta   90.00
_cell.angle_gamma   90.00
#
_symmetry.space_group_name_H-M   'P 1'
#
loop_
_entity.id
_entity.type
_entity.pdbx_description
1 polymer ?
#
loop_
_entity_poly.entity_id
_entity_poly.type
_entity_poly.pdbx_seq_one_letter_code
_entity_poly.pdbx_strand_id
1 'polypeptide(L)'
;MERRLQPELLDSLPDGSPAARHSRRDLRILNRLLGSRRWFARILRRKLRPGERVLELGAGGGEIGAGLQARGFPVDGLDRCGRPAAWDARYRWHRTDLFAFAGWDEYPVVIANLFLHHLDATQLRWLGERLSSHARVVLTSEPLRCRLTGGVVRPRLFPDRGAPGHTSRWSCEHCGRVSPRRVAKVARTRAGCLALAGSAYRIGKLPIPCGETGKPGRQTGTTPMSPLRQIEIVGGGLTGLSLGLGLRQAGVPVTVFEAGDYPRHRVCGEFISGLDEAIAARLIPEDLLAHALRHREVRWYCGDRFAGGQRLPSAALGISRYTLDTRMAEEFVAAGGRLVTRTRMDPAADEAGRVWACGRRRASPSPWVGWKCHVRGLRLDGDLELHLGRRAYVGLCPVGEGWTNVCGLFHRSAVGAGSREEFLEDALRAAGLAALAARLETAERRPESECAVAGLAFGWPEPAEKVRQVELGDASAMIPPFTGHGMALAFTSASLAVDPLVAWAAGVVSWEDTARTIHEAHRSRFRRRFAVAKCLHPLLLHPAGQRLLVLLVRARAPFNAFYRLLR
;
A
#
# COMPACT_ATOMS: atom_id res chain seq x y z
N MET A 1 7.57 0.63 -19.64
CA MET A 1 8.65 1.12 -18.77
C MET A 1 9.96 0.63 -19.34
N GLU A 2 10.84 1.54 -19.76
CA GLU A 2 12.18 1.18 -20.24
C GLU A 2 13.00 0.63 -19.07
N ARG A 3 13.52 -0.61 -19.20
CA ARG A 3 14.27 -1.29 -18.14
C ARG A 3 15.73 -0.81 -18.21
N ARG A 4 16.11 0.10 -17.32
CA ARG A 4 17.50 0.55 -17.17
C ARG A 4 18.24 -0.37 -16.19
N LEU A 5 19.22 -1.12 -16.69
CA LEU A 5 20.16 -1.90 -15.87
C LEU A 5 21.32 -0.99 -15.46
N GLN A 6 21.65 -0.99 -14.17
CA GLN A 6 22.93 -0.46 -13.68
C GLN A 6 23.81 -1.66 -13.34
N PRO A 7 25.10 -1.67 -13.72
CA PRO A 7 26.02 -2.73 -13.33
C PRO A 7 26.06 -2.87 -11.81
N GLU A 8 25.84 -4.07 -11.28
CA GLU A 8 25.94 -4.31 -9.86
C GLU A 8 27.42 -4.48 -9.46
N LEU A 9 27.74 -4.21 -8.19
CA LEU A 9 29.12 -4.29 -7.68
C LEU A 9 29.78 -5.66 -7.98
N LEU A 10 29.00 -6.74 -7.98
CA LEU A 10 29.45 -8.10 -8.29
C LEU A 10 29.74 -8.33 -9.78
N ASP A 11 29.17 -7.54 -10.68
CA ASP A 11 29.36 -7.68 -12.13
C ASP A 11 30.75 -7.18 -12.58
N SER A 12 31.39 -6.33 -11.77
CA SER A 12 32.69 -5.71 -12.05
C SER A 12 33.86 -6.21 -11.18
N LEU A 13 33.60 -7.08 -10.20
CA LEU A 13 34.60 -7.49 -9.21
C LEU A 13 35.15 -8.90 -9.49
N PRO A 14 36.48 -9.13 -9.37
CA PRO A 14 37.05 -10.47 -9.39
C PRO A 14 36.47 -11.36 -8.27
N ASP A 15 36.27 -12.65 -8.57
CA ASP A 15 35.64 -13.65 -7.69
C ASP A 15 36.23 -13.74 -6.28
N GLY A 16 37.53 -13.46 -6.15
CA GLY A 16 38.28 -13.51 -4.89
C GLY A 16 38.30 -12.21 -4.08
N SER A 17 37.75 -11.11 -4.61
CA SER A 17 37.88 -9.79 -3.98
C SER A 17 37.17 -9.73 -2.62
N PRO A 18 37.72 -9.00 -1.62
CA PRO A 18 37.07 -8.82 -0.32
C PRO A 18 35.64 -8.26 -0.42
N ALA A 19 35.39 -7.35 -1.37
CA ALA A 19 34.08 -6.77 -1.63
C ALA A 19 33.08 -7.79 -2.21
N ALA A 20 33.51 -8.67 -3.14
CA ALA A 20 32.66 -9.75 -3.64
C ALA A 20 32.33 -10.76 -2.52
N ARG A 21 33.31 -11.09 -1.66
CA ARG A 21 33.11 -11.96 -0.49
C ARG A 21 32.14 -11.35 0.53
N HIS A 22 32.21 -10.04 0.76
CA HIS A 22 31.29 -9.31 1.65
C HIS A 22 29.86 -9.28 1.08
N SER A 23 29.69 -8.92 -0.19
CA SER A 23 28.37 -8.94 -0.85
C SER A 23 27.73 -10.35 -0.84
N ARG A 24 28.52 -11.40 -1.12
CA ARG A 24 28.06 -12.80 -1.02
C ARG A 24 27.63 -13.16 0.41
N ARG A 25 28.29 -12.63 1.45
CA ARG A 25 27.88 -12.82 2.87
C ARG A 25 26.54 -12.15 3.15
N ASP A 26 26.29 -10.96 2.61
CA ASP A 26 25.03 -10.24 2.80
C ASP A 26 23.86 -10.94 2.10
N LEU A 27 24.09 -11.43 0.88
CA LEU A 27 23.12 -12.27 0.18
C LEU A 27 22.74 -13.54 0.96
N ARG A 28 23.69 -14.16 1.68
CA ARG A 28 23.39 -15.30 2.59
C ARG A 28 22.52 -14.91 3.77
N ILE A 29 22.67 -13.70 4.30
CA ILE A 29 21.85 -13.18 5.39
C ILE A 29 20.45 -12.88 4.86
N LEU A 30 20.33 -12.22 3.71
CA LEU A 30 19.07 -11.93 3.03
C LEU A 30 18.30 -13.21 2.70
N ASN A 31 18.93 -14.21 2.08
CA ASN A 31 18.29 -15.49 1.77
C ASN A 31 17.81 -16.23 3.03
N ARG A 32 18.51 -16.10 4.17
CA ARG A 32 18.06 -16.63 5.46
C ARG A 32 16.83 -15.87 6.00
N LEU A 33 16.82 -14.55 5.89
CA LEU A 33 15.70 -13.70 6.33
C LEU A 33 14.43 -13.91 5.47
N LEU A 34 14.59 -14.05 4.15
CA LEU A 34 13.49 -14.31 3.22
C LEU A 34 12.95 -15.74 3.31
N GLY A 35 13.75 -16.66 3.84
CA GLY A 35 13.39 -18.07 3.93
C GLY A 35 13.33 -18.77 2.56
N SER A 36 14.00 -18.24 1.54
CA SER A 36 13.94 -18.71 0.14
C SER A 36 14.21 -20.21 0.02
N ARG A 37 15.24 -20.73 0.71
CA ARG A 37 15.55 -22.18 0.73
C ARG A 37 14.39 -23.03 1.24
N ARG A 38 13.73 -22.62 2.33
CA ARG A 38 12.58 -23.35 2.89
C ARG A 38 11.39 -23.29 1.94
N TRP A 39 11.23 -22.16 1.25
CA TRP A 39 10.19 -21.98 0.26
C TRP A 39 10.38 -22.89 -0.96
N PHE A 40 11.55 -22.86 -1.59
CA PHE A 40 11.88 -23.75 -2.72
C PHE A 40 11.70 -25.22 -2.35
N ALA A 41 12.25 -25.67 -1.22
CA ALA A 41 12.10 -27.05 -0.76
C ALA A 41 10.62 -27.46 -0.60
N ARG A 42 9.78 -26.57 -0.05
CA ARG A 42 8.36 -26.84 0.14
C ARG A 42 7.60 -26.94 -1.18
N ILE A 43 7.93 -26.11 -2.17
CA ILE A 43 7.27 -26.14 -3.48
C ILE A 43 7.77 -27.32 -4.31
N LEU A 44 9.08 -27.55 -4.36
CA LEU A 44 9.68 -28.66 -5.10
C LEU A 44 9.16 -30.01 -4.61
N ARG A 45 9.00 -30.23 -3.30
CA ARG A 45 8.35 -31.44 -2.75
C ARG A 45 6.98 -31.76 -3.34
N ARG A 46 6.24 -30.75 -3.77
CA ARG A 46 4.87 -30.90 -4.31
C ARG A 46 4.83 -30.93 -5.83
N LYS A 47 5.88 -30.41 -6.47
CA LYS A 47 5.86 -30.13 -7.91
C LYS A 47 6.87 -30.95 -8.68
N LEU A 48 7.95 -31.41 -8.06
CA LEU A 48 8.96 -32.24 -8.68
C LEU A 48 8.43 -33.68 -8.82
N ARG A 49 8.54 -34.25 -10.02
CA ARG A 49 8.19 -35.65 -10.28
C ARG A 49 9.42 -36.54 -10.10
N PRO A 50 9.23 -37.85 -9.85
CA PRO A 50 10.34 -38.79 -9.80
C PRO A 50 11.18 -38.74 -11.09
N GLY A 51 12.50 -38.69 -10.95
CA GLY A 51 13.45 -38.65 -12.07
C GLY A 51 13.67 -37.27 -12.72
N GLU A 52 12.85 -36.25 -12.40
CA GLU A 52 13.06 -34.91 -12.93
C GLU A 52 14.24 -34.21 -12.24
N ARG A 53 14.99 -33.44 -13.04
CA ARG A 53 16.08 -32.60 -12.55
C ARG A 53 15.64 -31.14 -12.45
N VAL A 54 16.28 -30.42 -11.54
CA VAL A 54 16.06 -28.99 -11.31
C VAL A 54 17.29 -28.21 -11.74
N LEU A 55 17.13 -27.15 -12.53
CA LEU A 55 18.19 -26.21 -12.85
C LEU A 55 18.08 -24.94 -12.00
N GLU A 56 19.14 -24.56 -11.31
CA GLU A 56 19.25 -23.26 -10.64
C GLU A 56 19.97 -22.25 -11.56
N LEU A 57 19.26 -21.21 -11.98
CA LEU A 57 19.82 -20.09 -12.76
C LEU A 57 20.48 -19.07 -11.82
N GLY A 58 21.73 -18.69 -12.12
CA GLY A 58 22.47 -17.74 -11.30
C GLY A 58 22.76 -18.30 -9.92
N ALA A 59 23.23 -19.56 -9.87
CA ALA A 59 23.44 -20.29 -8.61
C ALA A 59 24.48 -19.63 -7.69
N GLY A 60 25.34 -18.77 -8.22
CA GLY A 60 26.30 -17.96 -7.47
C GLY A 60 27.21 -18.80 -6.58
N GLY A 61 27.12 -18.59 -5.25
CA GLY A 61 27.85 -19.38 -4.25
C GLY A 61 27.27 -20.78 -3.96
N GLY A 62 26.17 -21.15 -4.63
CA GLY A 62 25.53 -22.47 -4.56
C GLY A 62 24.73 -22.73 -3.28
N GLU A 63 24.46 -21.72 -2.44
CA GLU A 63 23.91 -21.95 -1.10
C GLU A 63 22.46 -22.46 -1.10
N ILE A 64 21.66 -22.06 -2.08
CA ILE A 64 20.28 -22.55 -2.24
C ILE A 64 20.31 -23.98 -2.79
N GLY A 65 20.99 -24.21 -3.92
CA GLY A 65 21.18 -25.53 -4.53
C GLY A 65 21.76 -26.56 -3.57
N ALA A 66 22.91 -26.30 -2.94
CA ALA A 66 23.51 -27.21 -1.95
C ALA A 66 22.56 -27.48 -0.77
N GLY A 67 21.81 -26.46 -0.33
CA GLY A 67 20.81 -26.60 0.71
C GLY A 67 19.59 -27.45 0.31
N LEU A 68 19.27 -27.54 -0.97
CA LEU A 68 18.23 -28.39 -1.53
C LEU A 68 18.77 -29.81 -1.79
N GLN A 69 20.00 -29.95 -2.28
CA GLN A 69 20.69 -31.23 -2.44
C GLN A 69 20.80 -31.98 -1.11
N ALA A 70 21.15 -31.28 -0.02
CA ALA A 70 21.17 -31.84 1.34
C ALA A 70 19.78 -32.32 1.83
N ARG A 71 18.70 -31.98 1.11
CA ARG A 71 17.32 -32.44 1.37
C ARG A 71 16.83 -33.46 0.34
N GLY A 72 17.73 -33.98 -0.49
CA GLY A 72 17.47 -35.00 -1.51
C GLY A 72 16.93 -34.48 -2.83
N PHE A 73 16.96 -33.17 -3.09
CA PHE A 73 16.51 -32.64 -4.39
C PHE A 73 17.63 -32.70 -5.44
N PRO A 74 17.34 -33.17 -6.67
CA PRO A 74 18.30 -33.22 -7.77
C PRO A 74 18.48 -31.85 -8.44
N VAL A 75 19.21 -30.96 -7.79
CA VAL A 75 19.45 -29.58 -8.26
C VAL A 75 20.84 -29.45 -8.88
N ASP A 76 20.90 -29.11 -10.16
CA ASP A 76 22.11 -28.69 -10.86
C ASP A 76 22.21 -27.16 -10.89
N GLY A 77 23.42 -26.62 -11.00
CA GLY A 77 23.67 -25.17 -11.00
C GLY A 77 24.08 -24.68 -12.39
N LEU A 78 23.60 -23.51 -12.79
CA LEU A 78 24.06 -22.76 -13.96
C LEU A 78 24.55 -21.38 -13.51
N ASP A 79 25.84 -21.11 -13.73
CA ASP A 79 26.44 -19.83 -13.41
C ASP A 79 27.70 -19.57 -14.26
N ARG A 80 28.14 -18.32 -14.37
CA ARG A 80 29.44 -17.99 -14.96
C ARG A 80 30.60 -18.31 -14.01
N CYS A 81 30.32 -18.31 -12.71
CA CYS A 81 31.29 -18.64 -11.66
C CYS A 81 31.64 -20.14 -11.67
N GLY A 82 32.85 -20.46 -11.17
CA GLY A 82 33.26 -21.85 -10.98
C GLY A 82 32.44 -22.57 -9.90
N ARG A 83 32.42 -23.91 -9.97
CA ARG A 83 31.70 -24.76 -9.00
C ARG A 83 32.18 -24.48 -7.57
N PRO A 84 31.27 -24.15 -6.62
CA PRO A 84 31.64 -23.94 -5.22
C PRO A 84 32.17 -25.23 -4.58
N ALA A 85 33.12 -25.10 -3.64
CA ALA A 85 33.67 -26.26 -2.92
C ALA A 85 32.61 -27.06 -2.14
N ALA A 86 31.55 -26.39 -1.67
CA ALA A 86 30.44 -27.02 -0.94
C ALA A 86 29.39 -27.67 -1.85
N TRP A 87 29.56 -27.62 -3.17
CA TRP A 87 28.62 -28.22 -4.12
C TRP A 87 28.87 -29.72 -4.25
N ASP A 88 27.85 -30.52 -4.01
CA ASP A 88 27.94 -31.97 -4.09
C ASP A 88 28.27 -32.41 -5.53
N ALA A 89 29.35 -33.17 -5.68
CA ALA A 89 29.90 -33.58 -6.97
C ALA A 89 28.97 -34.49 -7.78
N ARG A 90 27.93 -35.06 -7.15
CA ARG A 90 26.89 -35.85 -7.84
C ARG A 90 25.98 -35.00 -8.74
N TYR A 91 25.90 -33.70 -8.49
CA TYR A 91 25.05 -32.79 -9.26
C TYR A 91 25.90 -31.90 -10.16
N ARG A 92 25.39 -31.63 -11.35
CA ARG A 92 26.14 -30.91 -12.39
C ARG A 92 26.26 -29.43 -12.04
N TRP A 93 27.39 -28.86 -12.45
CA TRP A 93 27.62 -27.42 -12.42
C TRP A 93 28.00 -26.97 -13.82
N HIS A 94 27.08 -26.25 -14.46
CA HIS A 94 27.26 -25.70 -15.79
C HIS A 94 27.92 -24.34 -15.67
N ARG A 95 29.24 -24.30 -15.92
CA ARG A 95 29.98 -23.04 -15.97
C ARG A 95 29.88 -22.43 -17.37
N THR A 96 28.80 -21.72 -17.63
CA THR A 96 28.60 -21.06 -18.93
C THR A 96 27.72 -19.83 -18.79
N ASP A 97 27.72 -19.02 -19.83
CA ASP A 97 26.76 -17.94 -19.96
C ASP A 97 25.33 -18.48 -20.14
N LEU A 98 24.36 -17.82 -19.51
CA LEU A 98 22.94 -18.18 -19.61
C LEU A 98 22.46 -18.30 -21.07
N PHE A 99 22.90 -17.37 -21.94
CA PHE A 99 22.49 -17.31 -23.34
C PHE A 99 23.22 -18.33 -24.22
N ALA A 100 24.35 -18.87 -23.74
CA ALA A 100 25.11 -19.92 -24.41
C ALA A 100 24.76 -21.34 -23.91
N PHE A 101 23.93 -21.46 -22.87
CA PHE A 101 23.53 -22.75 -22.34
C PHE A 101 22.62 -23.49 -23.34
N ALA A 102 22.96 -24.73 -23.68
CA ALA A 102 22.21 -25.55 -24.64
C ALA A 102 21.41 -26.70 -24.00
N GLY A 103 21.67 -27.04 -22.73
CA GLY A 103 21.09 -28.21 -22.06
C GLY A 103 19.66 -28.02 -21.53
N TRP A 104 18.85 -27.12 -22.10
CA TRP A 104 17.54 -26.75 -21.55
C TRP A 104 16.56 -27.93 -21.46
N ASP A 105 16.61 -28.85 -22.43
CA ASP A 105 15.72 -30.01 -22.53
C ASP A 105 15.85 -30.99 -21.34
N GLU A 106 16.99 -30.98 -20.64
CA GLU A 106 17.22 -31.85 -19.48
C GLU A 106 16.51 -31.37 -18.21
N TYR A 107 15.96 -30.14 -18.22
CA TYR A 107 15.48 -29.46 -17.02
C TYR A 107 14.01 -29.04 -17.12
N PRO A 108 13.08 -29.98 -16.86
CA PRO A 108 11.65 -29.66 -16.80
C PRO A 108 11.29 -28.77 -15.61
N VAL A 109 12.20 -28.58 -14.65
CA VAL A 109 12.02 -27.68 -13.51
C VAL A 109 13.19 -26.70 -13.44
N VAL A 110 12.88 -25.40 -13.40
CA VAL A 110 13.88 -24.33 -13.33
C VAL A 110 13.58 -23.44 -12.13
N ILE A 111 14.61 -23.09 -11.38
CA ILE A 111 14.55 -22.17 -10.25
C ILE A 111 15.48 -20.98 -10.48
N ALA A 112 15.09 -19.80 -10.01
CA ALA A 112 15.93 -18.61 -9.98
C ALA A 112 15.67 -17.82 -8.70
N ASN A 113 16.72 -17.37 -8.02
CA ASN A 113 16.59 -16.60 -6.79
C ASN A 113 17.54 -15.41 -6.81
N LEU A 114 16.96 -14.20 -6.80
CA LEU A 114 17.72 -12.95 -6.86
C LEU A 114 18.71 -12.95 -8.05
N PHE A 115 18.24 -13.32 -9.24
CA PHE A 115 19.04 -13.39 -10.47
C PHE A 115 18.38 -12.69 -11.66
N LEU A 116 17.05 -12.82 -11.82
CA LEU A 116 16.35 -12.30 -13.00
C LEU A 116 16.36 -10.76 -13.07
N HIS A 117 16.76 -10.09 -12.00
CA HIS A 117 16.93 -8.64 -12.00
C HIS A 117 18.17 -8.17 -12.79
N HIS A 118 19.15 -9.03 -13.06
CA HIS A 118 20.33 -8.72 -13.89
C HIS A 118 20.04 -8.71 -15.39
N LEU A 119 18.91 -9.28 -15.83
CA LEU A 119 18.57 -9.41 -17.25
C LEU A 119 17.75 -8.20 -17.72
N ASP A 120 17.89 -7.73 -18.95
CA ASP A 120 17.03 -6.68 -19.50
C ASP A 120 15.68 -7.25 -20.01
N ALA A 121 14.84 -6.38 -20.60
CA ALA A 121 13.52 -6.79 -21.09
C ALA A 121 13.59 -7.74 -22.30
N THR A 122 14.58 -7.56 -23.18
CA THR A 122 14.82 -8.39 -24.35
C THR A 122 15.36 -9.76 -23.92
N GLN A 123 16.31 -9.76 -22.98
CA GLN A 123 16.90 -10.94 -22.38
C GLN A 123 15.89 -11.79 -21.60
N LEU A 124 14.99 -11.15 -20.83
CA LEU A 124 13.92 -11.86 -20.14
C LEU A 124 12.88 -12.45 -21.10
N ARG A 125 12.58 -11.74 -22.21
CA ARG A 125 11.71 -12.27 -23.25
C ARG A 125 12.31 -13.51 -23.88
N TRP A 126 13.58 -13.44 -24.27
CA TRP A 126 14.34 -14.57 -24.79
C TRP A 126 14.33 -15.76 -23.81
N LEU A 127 14.60 -15.51 -22.52
CA LEU A 127 14.60 -16.55 -21.50
C LEU A 127 13.20 -17.15 -21.32
N GLY A 128 12.16 -16.31 -21.33
CA GLY A 128 10.76 -16.75 -21.25
C GLY A 128 10.37 -17.66 -22.40
N GLU A 129 10.75 -17.31 -23.63
CA GLU A 129 10.52 -18.13 -24.83
C GLU A 129 11.22 -19.50 -24.70
N ARG A 130 12.48 -19.53 -24.29
CA ARG A 130 13.24 -20.78 -24.06
C ARG A 130 12.65 -21.65 -22.95
N LEU A 131 12.24 -21.05 -21.84
CA LEU A 131 11.63 -21.80 -20.74
C LEU A 131 10.24 -22.32 -21.13
N SER A 132 9.49 -21.59 -21.95
CA SER A 132 8.14 -21.98 -22.34
C SER A 132 8.08 -23.27 -23.19
N SER A 133 9.16 -23.61 -23.89
CA SER A 133 9.23 -24.81 -24.73
C SER A 133 9.66 -26.07 -23.97
N HIS A 134 10.40 -25.94 -22.86
CA HIS A 134 11.04 -27.09 -22.19
C HIS A 134 10.76 -27.19 -20.68
N ALA A 135 10.58 -26.06 -19.99
CA ALA A 135 10.36 -26.04 -18.55
C ALA A 135 8.86 -26.17 -18.21
N ARG A 136 8.51 -27.27 -17.55
CA ARG A 136 7.18 -27.50 -16.99
C ARG A 136 6.90 -26.63 -15.77
N VAL A 137 7.94 -26.37 -14.96
CA VAL A 137 7.82 -25.58 -13.73
C VAL A 137 8.94 -24.57 -13.67
N VAL A 138 8.59 -23.29 -13.53
CA VAL A 138 9.54 -22.21 -13.26
C VAL A 138 9.22 -21.59 -11.91
N LEU A 139 10.18 -21.59 -10.98
CA LEU A 139 10.04 -21.00 -9.64
C LEU A 139 11.02 -19.85 -9.48
N THR A 140 10.51 -18.65 -9.22
CA THR A 140 11.36 -17.45 -9.10
C THR A 140 11.15 -16.78 -7.75
N SER A 141 12.23 -16.31 -7.14
CA SER A 141 12.24 -15.56 -5.89
C SER A 141 13.04 -14.28 -6.08
N GLU A 142 12.36 -13.22 -6.50
CA GLU A 142 12.95 -11.92 -6.85
C GLU A 142 12.37 -10.80 -5.99
N PRO A 143 13.11 -9.70 -5.77
CA PRO A 143 12.52 -8.50 -5.20
C PRO A 143 11.55 -7.91 -6.23
N LEU A 144 10.32 -7.63 -5.79
CA LEU A 144 9.37 -6.88 -6.59
C LEU A 144 9.93 -5.48 -6.83
N ARG A 145 10.42 -5.18 -8.04
CA ARG A 145 10.78 -3.81 -8.44
C ARG A 145 9.49 -3.06 -8.81
N CYS A 146 8.76 -2.60 -7.80
CA CYS A 146 7.84 -1.47 -7.98
C CYS A 146 8.61 -0.17 -7.70
N ARG A 147 8.22 0.96 -8.31
CA ARG A 147 8.83 2.28 -8.07
C ARG A 147 8.67 2.79 -6.62
N LEU A 148 8.25 1.95 -5.67
CA LEU A 148 7.76 2.32 -4.34
C LEU A 148 8.52 1.72 -3.15
N THR A 149 9.64 1.02 -3.35
CA THR A 149 10.45 0.54 -2.20
C THR A 149 11.94 0.50 -2.51
N GLY A 150 12.67 1.56 -2.15
CA GLY A 150 14.07 1.45 -1.80
C GLY A 150 14.20 0.70 -0.48
N GLY A 151 14.29 -0.64 -0.53
CA GLY A 151 14.59 -1.49 0.62
C GLY A 151 13.61 -2.64 0.88
N VAL A 152 14.06 -3.86 0.57
CA VAL A 152 13.68 -5.19 1.12
C VAL A 152 12.18 -5.59 1.06
N VAL A 153 11.89 -6.56 0.17
CA VAL A 153 10.54 -7.07 -0.20
C VAL A 153 10.08 -8.28 0.63
N ARG A 154 8.76 -8.38 0.90
CA ARG A 154 8.03 -9.58 1.37
C ARG A 154 6.97 -10.02 0.33
N PRO A 155 6.81 -11.30 -0.02
CA PRO A 155 5.77 -11.74 -0.98
C PRO A 155 4.52 -12.39 -0.35
N ARG A 156 3.34 -12.23 -1.00
CA ARG A 156 2.11 -13.07 -0.86
C ARG A 156 1.29 -13.18 -2.18
N LEU A 157 0.58 -14.31 -2.33
CA LEU A 157 -0.19 -14.91 -3.47
C LEU A 157 -1.71 -14.59 -3.48
N PHE A 158 -2.38 -14.58 -4.65
CA PHE A 158 -3.82 -14.87 -4.87
C PHE A 158 -4.12 -15.52 -6.26
N PRO A 159 -5.29 -16.19 -6.46
CA PRO A 159 -5.57 -17.21 -7.50
C PRO A 159 -6.40 -16.72 -8.71
N ASP A 160 -6.48 -17.56 -9.76
CA ASP A 160 -7.15 -17.32 -11.05
C ASP A 160 -8.21 -18.40 -11.41
N ARG A 161 -9.35 -18.01 -11.99
CA ARG A 161 -10.42 -18.78 -12.69
C ARG A 161 -10.99 -17.81 -13.75
N GLY A 162 -11.07 -18.00 -15.08
CA GLY A 162 -10.80 -19.07 -16.03
C GLY A 162 -11.99 -19.23 -17.01
N ALA A 163 -11.79 -19.15 -18.35
CA ALA A 163 -12.62 -19.77 -19.43
C ALA A 163 -11.91 -19.63 -20.82
N PRO A 164 -12.30 -20.34 -21.92
CA PRO A 164 -11.78 -21.67 -22.29
C PRO A 164 -11.22 -21.79 -23.74
N GLY A 165 -10.42 -22.83 -24.00
CA GLY A 165 -10.00 -23.27 -25.34
C GLY A 165 -8.89 -24.34 -25.31
N HIS A 166 -9.21 -25.56 -25.75
CA HIS A 166 -8.48 -26.85 -25.89
C HIS A 166 -6.92 -26.83 -26.05
N THR A 167 -6.10 -27.82 -25.66
CA THR A 167 -6.14 -29.03 -24.81
C THR A 167 -4.67 -29.49 -24.62
N SER A 168 -4.16 -29.54 -23.39
CA SER A 168 -3.16 -30.53 -22.93
C SER A 168 -3.21 -30.60 -21.39
N ARG A 169 -3.49 -31.79 -20.86
CA ARG A 169 -3.92 -32.03 -19.46
C ARG A 169 -2.76 -31.82 -18.46
N TRP A 170 -2.95 -30.93 -17.49
CA TRP A 170 -2.18 -30.84 -16.25
C TRP A 170 -3.14 -30.59 -15.08
N SER A 171 -3.24 -31.54 -14.15
CA SER A 171 -4.22 -31.52 -13.04
C SER A 171 -3.82 -30.56 -11.91
N CYS A 172 -4.82 -29.86 -11.37
CA CYS A 172 -4.75 -29.06 -10.15
C CYS A 172 -5.80 -29.58 -9.17
N GLU A 173 -5.39 -30.40 -8.19
CA GLU A 173 -6.25 -30.79 -7.07
C GLU A 173 -6.31 -29.66 -6.03
N HIS A 174 -7.21 -28.69 -6.22
CA HIS A 174 -7.94 -28.05 -5.12
C HIS A 174 -9.13 -27.21 -5.61
N CYS A 175 -10.19 -27.85 -6.13
CA CYS A 175 -11.56 -27.35 -5.96
C CYS A 175 -12.60 -28.46 -6.21
N GLY A 176 -12.80 -29.35 -5.25
CA GLY A 176 -14.05 -30.11 -5.13
C GLY A 176 -15.10 -29.24 -4.44
N ARG A 177 -16.24 -28.99 -5.10
CA ARG A 177 -17.44 -28.41 -4.48
C ARG A 177 -18.16 -29.52 -3.70
N VAL A 178 -18.28 -29.40 -2.38
CA VAL A 178 -19.44 -29.91 -1.61
C VAL A 178 -19.63 -29.04 -0.36
N SER A 179 -20.87 -28.61 -0.09
CA SER A 179 -21.37 -28.21 1.24
C SER A 179 -22.69 -28.98 1.48
N PRO A 180 -23.31 -29.05 2.69
CA PRO A 180 -22.93 -28.49 4.00
C PRO A 180 -23.10 -29.48 5.19
N ARG A 181 -22.77 -28.99 6.42
CA ARG A 181 -23.22 -29.41 7.79
C ARG A 181 -22.20 -30.17 8.69
N ARG A 182 -21.95 -29.54 9.87
CA ARG A 182 -21.51 -30.05 11.20
C ARG A 182 -20.23 -30.92 11.20
N VAL A 183 -19.17 -30.60 11.95
CA VAL A 183 -19.04 -30.76 13.41
C VAL A 183 -17.96 -29.82 13.96
N ALA A 184 -18.17 -29.36 15.19
CA ALA A 184 -17.34 -28.46 15.98
C ALA A 184 -16.08 -29.11 16.59
N LYS A 185 -15.26 -28.24 17.19
CA LYS A 185 -14.25 -28.42 18.26
C LYS A 185 -12.76 -28.63 17.89
N VAL A 186 -12.04 -27.50 18.01
CA VAL A 186 -10.85 -27.25 18.85
C VAL A 186 -9.66 -28.23 18.80
N ALA A 187 -8.51 -27.72 18.33
CA ALA A 187 -7.24 -27.78 19.07
C ALA A 187 -6.34 -26.59 18.68
N ARG A 188 -6.13 -25.69 19.64
CA ARG A 188 -5.06 -24.68 19.60
C ARG A 188 -3.74 -25.40 19.87
N THR A 189 -2.73 -25.19 19.05
CA THR A 189 -1.32 -25.31 19.47
C THR A 189 -0.55 -24.04 19.12
N ARG A 190 0.11 -23.51 20.15
CA ARG A 190 0.99 -22.34 20.15
C ARG A 190 2.22 -22.62 19.27
N ALA A 191 2.45 -21.80 18.24
CA ALA A 191 3.78 -21.35 17.81
C ALA A 191 3.61 -20.34 16.67
N GLY A 192 4.13 -19.13 16.84
CA GLY A 192 4.10 -18.09 15.82
C GLY A 192 4.81 -18.55 14.54
N CYS A 193 4.08 -18.58 13.42
CA CYS A 193 4.66 -18.82 12.10
C CYS A 193 4.11 -17.81 11.09
N LEU A 194 4.99 -16.91 10.65
CA LEU A 194 4.77 -16.00 9.54
C LEU A 194 4.46 -16.79 8.25
N ALA A 195 3.23 -16.72 7.78
CA ALA A 195 2.85 -17.26 6.48
C ALA A 195 3.49 -16.44 5.34
N LEU A 196 4.49 -17.04 4.69
CA LEU A 196 5.15 -16.64 3.44
C LEU A 196 4.37 -17.22 2.25
N ALA A 197 4.02 -16.40 1.26
CA ALA A 197 3.43 -16.87 0.01
C ALA A 197 4.32 -16.44 -1.16
N GLY A 198 4.54 -17.32 -2.13
CA GLY A 198 5.33 -17.03 -3.33
C GLY A 198 4.56 -17.46 -4.57
N SER A 199 4.64 -16.66 -5.62
CA SER A 199 3.80 -16.74 -6.83
C SER A 199 4.31 -17.77 -7.85
N ALA A 200 3.38 -18.35 -8.60
CA ALA A 200 3.62 -19.06 -9.86
C ALA A 200 2.91 -18.27 -10.98
N TYR A 201 3.58 -18.02 -12.11
CA TYR A 201 3.02 -17.26 -13.23
C TYR A 201 2.36 -18.17 -14.27
N ARG A 202 1.31 -17.67 -14.92
CA ARG A 202 0.66 -18.22 -16.12
C ARG A 202 1.11 -17.38 -17.31
N ILE A 203 1.76 -17.99 -18.31
CA ILE A 203 2.09 -17.34 -19.58
C ILE A 203 0.89 -17.55 -20.51
N GLY A 204 0.15 -16.49 -20.80
CA GLY A 204 -0.95 -16.49 -21.77
C GLY A 204 -0.44 -16.08 -23.16
N LYS A 205 -0.89 -16.80 -24.20
CA LYS A 205 -0.62 -16.51 -25.61
C LYS A 205 -1.21 -15.15 -26.03
N LEU A 206 -0.43 -14.33 -26.75
CA LEU A 206 -0.95 -13.33 -27.69
C LEU A 206 -1.25 -14.02 -29.04
N PRO A 207 -2.25 -13.56 -29.81
CA PRO A 207 -2.60 -14.15 -31.10
C PRO A 207 -1.50 -13.92 -32.14
N ILE A 208 -1.15 -14.97 -32.87
CA ILE A 208 -0.31 -14.95 -34.06
C ILE A 208 -1.21 -14.57 -35.25
N PRO A 209 -0.97 -13.49 -35.99
CA PRO A 209 -1.55 -13.36 -37.33
C PRO A 209 -0.79 -14.30 -38.26
N CYS A 210 -1.50 -15.25 -38.87
CA CYS A 210 -0.99 -15.98 -40.03
C CYS A 210 -0.68 -14.99 -41.14
N GLY A 211 0.60 -14.90 -41.51
CA GLY A 211 1.07 -14.12 -42.66
C GLY A 211 1.38 -15.04 -43.82
N GLU A 212 0.53 -14.94 -44.84
CA GLU A 212 0.68 -15.53 -46.16
C GLU A 212 1.99 -15.12 -46.84
N THR A 213 2.44 -15.99 -47.73
CA THR A 213 3.54 -15.79 -48.67
C THR A 213 3.27 -14.63 -49.64
N GLY A 214 4.19 -13.65 -49.77
CA GLY A 214 4.32 -12.87 -51.01
C GLY A 214 4.73 -11.39 -50.92
N LYS A 215 6.01 -11.13 -51.26
CA LYS A 215 6.58 -9.93 -51.94
C LYS A 215 6.57 -8.54 -51.26
N PRO A 216 7.52 -7.64 -51.65
CA PRO A 216 7.92 -6.49 -50.84
C PRO A 216 7.26 -5.17 -51.25
N GLY A 217 7.00 -4.33 -50.25
CA GLY A 217 6.85 -2.88 -50.39
C GLY A 217 5.52 -2.30 -49.90
N ARG A 218 5.53 -1.61 -48.74
CA ARG A 218 4.92 -0.28 -48.54
C ARG A 218 5.02 0.18 -47.07
N GLN A 219 5.62 1.37 -46.93
CA GLN A 219 5.31 2.48 -46.02
C GLN A 219 4.69 2.17 -44.64
N THR A 220 5.44 2.56 -43.61
CA THR A 220 5.06 2.65 -42.21
C THR A 220 3.90 3.63 -42.00
N GLY A 221 2.67 3.14 -42.02
CA GLY A 221 1.51 3.81 -41.43
C GLY A 221 1.47 3.54 -39.93
N THR A 222 1.63 4.56 -39.11
CA THR A 222 1.31 4.52 -37.68
C THR A 222 -0.19 4.29 -37.52
N THR A 223 -0.58 3.10 -37.04
CA THR A 223 -1.96 2.83 -36.62
C THR A 223 -2.32 3.80 -35.49
N PRO A 224 -3.43 4.57 -35.57
CA PRO A 224 -3.82 5.46 -34.49
C PRO A 224 -4.11 4.65 -33.23
N MET A 225 -3.45 4.99 -32.12
CA MET A 225 -3.80 4.44 -30.80
C MET A 225 -5.25 4.79 -30.51
N SER A 226 -6.09 3.79 -30.23
CA SER A 226 -7.44 4.02 -29.75
C SER A 226 -7.41 4.95 -28.53
N PRO A 227 -8.30 5.96 -28.45
CA PRO A 227 -8.30 6.89 -27.34
C PRO A 227 -8.54 6.14 -26.02
N LEU A 228 -7.82 6.53 -24.97
CA LEU A 228 -7.97 5.95 -23.64
C LEU A 228 -9.40 6.14 -23.13
N ARG A 229 -9.96 5.11 -22.49
CA ARG A 229 -11.28 5.20 -21.86
C ARG A 229 -11.25 6.22 -20.73
N GLN A 230 -12.33 6.98 -20.61
CA GLN A 230 -12.51 7.95 -19.53
C GLN A 230 -12.70 7.24 -18.18
N ILE A 231 -12.23 7.88 -17.11
CA ILE A 231 -12.48 7.51 -15.73
C ILE A 231 -13.34 8.57 -15.04
N GLU A 232 -14.32 8.14 -14.27
CA GLU A 232 -15.12 8.98 -13.39
C GLU A 232 -14.71 8.78 -11.94
N ILE A 233 -14.51 9.86 -11.21
CA ILE A 233 -14.15 9.83 -9.79
C ILE A 233 -15.26 10.53 -9.01
N VAL A 234 -15.91 9.80 -8.11
CA VAL A 234 -16.96 10.34 -7.26
C VAL A 234 -16.37 10.75 -5.92
N GLY A 235 -16.25 12.05 -5.69
CA GLY A 235 -15.72 12.68 -4.48
C GLY A 235 -14.45 13.48 -4.75
N GLY A 236 -14.53 14.79 -4.55
CA GLY A 236 -13.41 15.73 -4.74
C GLY A 236 -12.66 16.03 -3.45
N GLY A 237 -12.47 15.04 -2.58
CA GLY A 237 -11.51 15.16 -1.48
C GLY A 237 -10.07 14.88 -1.95
N LEU A 238 -9.10 14.92 -1.03
CA LEU A 238 -7.70 14.58 -1.33
C LEU A 238 -7.55 13.29 -2.12
N THR A 239 -8.26 12.22 -1.75
CA THR A 239 -8.20 10.95 -2.47
C THR A 239 -8.57 11.09 -3.94
N GLY A 240 -9.70 11.75 -4.23
CA GLY A 240 -10.22 11.85 -5.60
C GLY A 240 -9.41 12.82 -6.46
N LEU A 241 -9.05 13.99 -5.91
CA LEU A 241 -8.23 14.97 -6.61
C LEU A 241 -6.82 14.44 -6.89
N SER A 242 -6.20 13.76 -5.93
CA SER A 242 -4.87 13.15 -6.14
C SER A 242 -4.91 12.03 -7.18
N LEU A 243 -5.96 11.21 -7.17
CA LEU A 243 -6.15 10.19 -8.19
C LEU A 243 -6.34 10.83 -9.57
N GLY A 244 -7.21 11.85 -9.64
CA GLY A 244 -7.48 12.59 -10.87
C GLY A 244 -6.20 13.16 -11.47
N LEU A 245 -5.40 13.86 -10.67
CA LEU A 245 -4.08 14.37 -11.08
C LEU A 245 -3.16 13.26 -11.59
N GLY A 246 -2.99 12.18 -10.83
CA GLY A 246 -2.13 11.07 -11.23
C GLY A 246 -2.56 10.39 -12.52
N LEU A 247 -3.87 10.33 -12.79
CA LEU A 247 -4.42 9.79 -14.05
C LEU A 247 -4.29 10.78 -15.21
N ARG A 248 -4.52 12.08 -14.98
CA ARG A 248 -4.32 13.14 -15.98
C ARG A 248 -2.87 13.22 -16.44
N GLN A 249 -1.92 13.13 -15.51
CA GLN A 249 -0.48 13.05 -15.82
C GLN A 249 -0.12 11.81 -16.65
N ALA A 250 -0.90 10.73 -16.53
CA ALA A 250 -0.77 9.53 -17.36
C ALA A 250 -1.57 9.59 -18.68
N GLY A 251 -2.16 10.75 -19.01
CA GLY A 251 -2.92 10.97 -20.25
C GLY A 251 -4.35 10.45 -20.25
N VAL A 252 -4.86 9.91 -19.13
CA VAL A 252 -6.22 9.37 -19.05
C VAL A 252 -7.24 10.51 -18.95
N PRO A 253 -8.34 10.52 -19.73
CA PRO A 253 -9.45 11.45 -19.53
C PRO A 253 -10.14 11.21 -18.19
N VAL A 254 -10.33 12.26 -17.39
CA VAL A 254 -10.91 12.13 -16.04
C VAL A 254 -11.97 13.19 -15.80
N THR A 255 -13.10 12.75 -15.24
CA THR A 255 -14.11 13.64 -14.63
C THR A 255 -14.21 13.37 -13.13
N VAL A 256 -14.11 14.41 -12.30
CA VAL A 256 -14.34 14.35 -10.85
C VAL A 256 -15.69 14.98 -10.54
N PHE A 257 -16.56 14.27 -9.83
CA PHE A 257 -17.83 14.77 -9.30
C PHE A 257 -17.71 15.04 -7.80
N GLU A 258 -17.88 16.28 -7.36
CA GLU A 258 -17.89 16.66 -5.94
C GLU A 258 -19.29 17.14 -5.54
N ALA A 259 -19.77 16.65 -4.40
CA ALA A 259 -21.10 16.95 -3.88
C ALA A 259 -21.20 18.38 -3.30
N GLY A 260 -20.10 18.91 -2.78
CA GLY A 260 -19.98 20.29 -2.34
C GLY A 260 -19.29 21.17 -3.36
N ASP A 261 -18.63 22.21 -2.88
CA ASP A 261 -17.85 23.15 -3.68
C ASP A 261 -16.55 23.52 -2.93
N TYR A 262 -15.64 24.22 -3.60
CA TYR A 262 -14.41 24.74 -3.02
C TYR A 262 -14.46 26.27 -2.93
N PRO A 263 -13.77 26.89 -1.96
CA PRO A 263 -13.05 26.26 -0.86
C PRO A 263 -13.98 25.75 0.25
N ARG A 264 -13.58 24.72 0.99
CA ARG A 264 -14.44 24.09 2.00
C ARG A 264 -13.68 23.45 3.16
N HIS A 265 -14.17 23.68 4.37
CA HIS A 265 -13.68 22.98 5.55
C HIS A 265 -14.24 21.55 5.67
N ARG A 266 -13.41 20.66 6.20
CA ARG A 266 -13.75 19.26 6.45
C ARG A 266 -13.21 18.85 7.82
N VAL A 267 -13.92 17.97 8.53
CA VAL A 267 -13.44 17.44 9.81
C VAL A 267 -12.17 16.64 9.58
N CYS A 268 -11.04 17.16 10.04
CA CYS A 268 -9.71 16.60 9.85
C CYS A 268 -8.75 17.19 10.90
N GLY A 269 -7.72 16.44 11.28
CA GLY A 269 -6.61 16.96 12.09
C GLY A 269 -5.71 17.97 11.36
N GLU A 270 -5.82 18.03 10.02
CA GLU A 270 -5.11 19.00 9.16
C GLU A 270 -3.58 18.96 9.29
N PHE A 271 -3.06 17.75 9.36
CA PHE A 271 -1.64 17.49 9.16
C PHE A 271 -1.40 16.20 8.38
N ILE A 272 -0.29 16.18 7.65
CA ILE A 272 0.19 15.03 6.89
C ILE A 272 1.37 14.43 7.64
N SER A 273 1.16 13.26 8.23
CA SER A 273 2.21 12.49 8.90
C SER A 273 2.43 11.16 8.17
N GLY A 274 3.69 10.78 8.01
CA GLY A 274 4.06 9.45 7.51
C GLY A 274 3.79 9.20 6.03
N LEU A 275 3.59 10.26 5.22
CA LEU A 275 3.51 10.16 3.76
C LEU A 275 4.88 9.67 3.21
N ASP A 276 4.82 8.85 2.18
CA ASP A 276 5.99 8.35 1.46
C ASP A 276 6.43 9.39 0.43
N GLU A 277 7.73 9.70 0.36
CA GLU A 277 8.26 10.75 -0.52
C GLU A 277 8.02 10.43 -1.99
N ALA A 278 8.11 9.16 -2.40
CA ALA A 278 7.84 8.78 -3.79
C ALA A 278 6.34 8.90 -4.14
N ILE A 279 5.46 8.68 -3.15
CA ILE A 279 4.01 8.93 -3.32
C ILE A 279 3.74 10.43 -3.42
N ALA A 280 4.36 11.23 -2.56
CA ALA A 280 4.21 12.68 -2.59
C ALA A 280 4.67 13.24 -3.94
N ALA A 281 5.89 12.92 -4.37
CA ALA A 281 6.45 13.37 -5.66
C ALA A 281 5.63 12.91 -6.88
N ARG A 282 4.89 11.79 -6.76
CA ARG A 282 4.06 11.27 -7.83
C ARG A 282 2.70 11.97 -7.94
N LEU A 283 2.10 12.41 -6.83
CA LEU A 283 0.69 12.83 -6.81
C LEU A 283 0.44 14.26 -6.35
N ILE A 284 1.44 14.89 -5.73
CA ILE A 284 1.30 16.20 -5.13
C ILE A 284 2.32 17.11 -5.84
N PRO A 285 1.86 18.16 -6.54
CA PRO A 285 2.76 19.18 -7.08
C PRO A 285 3.68 19.74 -5.98
N GLU A 286 4.95 19.98 -6.31
CA GLU A 286 5.99 20.30 -5.32
C GLU A 286 5.65 21.55 -4.49
N ASP A 287 5.12 22.58 -5.14
CA ASP A 287 4.79 23.87 -4.51
C ASP A 287 3.56 23.80 -3.60
N LEU A 288 2.71 22.78 -3.75
CA LEU A 288 1.45 22.69 -3.00
C LEU A 288 1.67 22.56 -1.49
N LEU A 289 2.78 21.91 -1.11
CA LEU A 289 3.17 21.69 0.28
C LEU A 289 4.33 22.60 0.73
N ALA A 290 4.85 23.47 -0.13
CA ALA A 290 5.97 24.35 0.20
C ALA A 290 5.68 25.26 1.40
N HIS A 291 4.42 25.69 1.54
CA HIS A 291 3.96 26.55 2.64
C HIS A 291 3.42 25.79 3.85
N ALA A 292 3.49 24.45 3.86
CA ALA A 292 3.02 23.66 4.99
C ALA A 292 3.96 23.83 6.19
N LEU A 293 3.39 24.07 7.37
CA LEU A 293 4.16 24.16 8.62
C LEU A 293 4.77 22.80 8.96
N ARG A 294 5.99 22.79 9.50
CA ARG A 294 6.71 21.54 9.81
C ARG A 294 6.74 21.28 11.31
N HIS A 295 5.90 20.37 11.76
CA HIS A 295 5.75 20.00 13.16
C HIS A 295 6.62 18.79 13.50
N ARG A 296 7.43 18.89 14.55
CA ARG A 296 8.36 17.84 15.00
C ARG A 296 8.11 17.39 16.44
N GLU A 297 7.39 18.15 17.23
CA GLU A 297 7.08 17.80 18.61
C GLU A 297 5.57 17.62 18.85
N VAL A 298 5.22 16.63 19.67
CA VAL A 298 3.87 16.47 20.22
C VAL A 298 3.92 16.51 21.74
N ARG A 299 3.09 17.37 22.33
CA ARG A 299 2.84 17.45 23.77
C ARG A 299 1.56 16.70 24.11
N TRP A 300 1.60 15.89 25.16
CA TRP A 300 0.49 15.07 25.60
C TRP A 300 -0.08 15.62 26.91
N TYR A 301 -1.40 15.68 26.99
CA TYR A 301 -2.16 16.03 28.20
C TYR A 301 -3.15 14.91 28.51
N CYS A 302 -3.35 14.63 29.80
CA CYS A 302 -4.34 13.67 30.26
C CYS A 302 -5.20 14.34 31.34
N GLY A 303 -6.46 14.64 31.01
CA GLY A 303 -7.20 15.71 31.66
C GLY A 303 -6.45 17.04 31.51
N ASP A 304 -6.45 17.86 32.55
CA ASP A 304 -5.75 19.15 32.58
C ASP A 304 -4.25 19.04 32.95
N ARG A 305 -3.69 17.82 32.99
CA ARG A 305 -2.30 17.59 33.40
C ARG A 305 -1.40 17.26 32.23
N PHE A 306 -0.25 17.92 32.19
CA PHE A 306 0.83 17.58 31.27
C PHE A 306 1.34 16.15 31.52
N ALA A 307 1.31 15.33 30.48
CA ALA A 307 1.71 13.93 30.52
C ALA A 307 3.15 13.73 30.01
N GLY A 308 3.62 14.57 29.09
CA GLY A 308 4.99 14.52 28.55
C GLY A 308 5.07 14.96 27.08
N GLY A 309 6.29 15.06 26.55
CA GLY A 309 6.55 15.44 25.16
C GLY A 309 7.28 14.34 24.39
N GLN A 310 7.01 14.24 23.09
CA GLN A 310 7.67 13.30 22.18
C GLN A 310 8.06 13.97 20.88
N ARG A 311 9.23 13.61 20.35
CA ARG A 311 9.66 14.05 19.03
C ARG A 311 9.18 13.05 17.98
N LEU A 312 8.57 13.55 16.91
CA LEU A 312 8.17 12.76 15.76
C LEU A 312 9.40 12.27 14.98
N PRO A 313 9.42 11.02 14.49
CA PRO A 313 10.54 10.50 13.69
C PRO A 313 10.72 11.24 12.37
N SER A 314 9.65 11.82 11.84
CA SER A 314 9.63 12.66 10.65
C SER A 314 8.67 13.82 10.90
N ALA A 315 8.96 14.99 10.33
CA ALA A 315 8.08 16.14 10.49
C ALA A 315 6.68 15.84 9.93
N ALA A 316 5.64 16.22 10.68
CA ALA A 316 4.27 16.28 10.18
C ALA A 316 4.05 17.64 9.51
N LEU A 317 3.41 17.65 8.35
CA LEU A 317 3.14 18.88 7.59
C LEU A 317 1.75 19.41 7.96
N GLY A 318 1.68 20.53 8.67
CA GLY A 318 0.43 21.22 9.02
C GLY A 318 -0.05 22.12 7.89
N ILE A 319 -1.23 21.83 7.35
CA ILE A 319 -1.87 22.61 6.28
C ILE A 319 -3.38 22.40 6.31
N SER A 320 -4.14 23.49 6.17
CA SER A 320 -5.60 23.36 6.19
C SER A 320 -6.12 22.61 4.97
N ARG A 321 -7.15 21.77 5.19
CA ARG A 321 -7.94 21.14 4.12
C ARG A 321 -8.66 22.16 3.26
N TYR A 322 -9.03 23.32 3.80
CA TYR A 322 -9.65 24.41 3.05
C TYR A 322 -8.73 24.89 1.92
N THR A 323 -7.46 25.11 2.24
CA THR A 323 -6.43 25.54 1.28
C THR A 323 -5.98 24.40 0.39
N LEU A 324 -5.65 23.24 0.98
CA LEU A 324 -5.07 22.12 0.24
C LEU A 324 -6.05 21.51 -0.77
N ASP A 325 -7.31 21.29 -0.39
CA ASP A 325 -8.31 20.73 -1.33
C ASP A 325 -8.55 21.68 -2.51
N THR A 326 -8.56 23.00 -2.27
CA THR A 326 -8.77 24.02 -3.30
C THR A 326 -7.61 24.04 -4.29
N ARG A 327 -6.37 24.10 -3.81
CA ARG A 327 -5.18 24.07 -4.67
C ARG A 327 -5.10 22.77 -5.47
N MET A 328 -5.39 21.63 -4.85
CA MET A 328 -5.45 20.34 -5.56
C MET A 328 -6.52 20.33 -6.66
N ALA A 329 -7.65 21.01 -6.46
CA ALA A 329 -8.72 21.12 -7.45
C ALA A 329 -8.32 22.01 -8.63
N GLU A 330 -7.67 23.14 -8.36
CA GLU A 330 -7.11 24.05 -9.37
C GLU A 330 -6.08 23.32 -10.24
N GLU A 331 -5.14 22.60 -9.63
CA GLU A 331 -4.13 21.79 -10.32
C GLU A 331 -4.77 20.70 -11.18
N PHE A 332 -5.81 20.03 -10.67
CA PHE A 332 -6.52 19.00 -11.44
C PHE A 332 -7.16 19.57 -12.71
N VAL A 333 -7.80 20.75 -12.60
CA VAL A 333 -8.39 21.45 -13.74
C VAL A 333 -7.31 21.93 -14.71
N ALA A 334 -6.21 22.49 -14.20
CA ALA A 334 -5.07 22.92 -15.00
C ALA A 334 -4.42 21.77 -15.79
N ALA A 335 -4.42 20.55 -15.23
CA ALA A 335 -4.01 19.33 -15.93
C ALA A 335 -5.04 18.82 -16.97
N GLY A 336 -6.08 19.60 -17.28
CA GLY A 336 -7.14 19.27 -18.22
C GLY A 336 -8.17 18.28 -17.69
N GLY A 337 -8.25 18.11 -16.37
CA GLY A 337 -9.30 17.34 -15.71
C GLY A 337 -10.64 18.08 -15.70
N ARG A 338 -11.74 17.37 -15.86
CA ARG A 338 -13.09 17.96 -15.74
C ARG A 338 -13.56 17.85 -14.30
N LEU A 339 -13.75 18.98 -13.62
CA LEU A 339 -14.31 19.03 -12.27
C LEU A 339 -15.75 19.51 -12.31
N VAL A 340 -16.66 18.72 -11.75
CA VAL A 340 -18.09 19.04 -11.66
C VAL A 340 -18.48 19.10 -10.18
N THR A 341 -18.68 20.31 -9.65
CA THR A 341 -19.06 20.53 -8.26
C THR A 341 -20.58 20.50 -8.08
N ARG A 342 -21.04 20.52 -6.82
CA ARG A 342 -22.46 20.48 -6.43
C ARG A 342 -23.26 19.33 -7.05
N THR A 343 -22.59 18.21 -7.34
CA THR A 343 -23.19 17.04 -7.99
C THR A 343 -23.00 15.81 -7.12
N ARG A 344 -24.12 15.15 -6.78
CA ARG A 344 -24.12 13.88 -6.06
C ARG A 344 -24.44 12.75 -7.03
N MET A 345 -23.58 11.75 -7.05
CA MET A 345 -23.80 10.52 -7.82
C MET A 345 -24.54 9.49 -6.98
N ASP A 346 -25.37 8.67 -7.62
CA ASP A 346 -26.10 7.59 -6.96
C ASP A 346 -25.14 6.47 -6.51
N PRO A 347 -25.00 6.18 -5.20
CA PRO A 347 -24.14 5.12 -4.69
C PRO A 347 -24.56 3.70 -5.12
N ALA A 348 -25.78 3.52 -5.61
CA ALA A 348 -26.24 2.23 -6.14
C ALA A 348 -25.63 1.91 -7.52
N ALA A 349 -25.22 2.93 -8.27
CA ALA A 349 -24.68 2.78 -9.61
C ALA A 349 -23.31 2.08 -9.59
N ASP A 350 -23.23 0.92 -10.23
CA ASP A 350 -22.01 0.13 -10.39
C ASP A 350 -21.66 0.10 -11.89
N GLU A 351 -20.72 0.96 -12.27
CA GLU A 351 -20.32 1.16 -13.66
C GLU A 351 -18.80 1.05 -13.80
N ALA A 352 -18.34 0.36 -14.84
CA ALA A 352 -16.93 0.22 -15.12
C ALA A 352 -16.30 1.59 -15.44
N GLY A 353 -15.15 1.88 -14.84
CA GLY A 353 -14.49 3.19 -14.96
C GLY A 353 -14.91 4.20 -13.90
N ARG A 354 -15.85 3.86 -13.00
CA ARG A 354 -16.24 4.73 -11.88
C ARG A 354 -15.53 4.34 -10.58
N VAL A 355 -14.86 5.31 -9.97
CA VAL A 355 -14.11 5.16 -8.72
C VAL A 355 -14.75 5.98 -7.60
N TRP A 356 -15.04 5.35 -6.47
CA TRP A 356 -15.65 5.97 -5.30
C TRP A 356 -14.60 6.49 -4.32
N ALA A 357 -14.49 7.81 -4.23
CA ALA A 357 -13.62 8.55 -3.32
C ALA A 357 -14.42 9.54 -2.44
N CYS A 358 -15.71 9.26 -2.20
CA CYS A 358 -16.68 10.14 -1.55
C CYS A 358 -16.53 10.26 -0.01
N GLY A 359 -15.40 9.82 0.52
CA GLY A 359 -15.10 9.83 1.95
C GLY A 359 -15.87 8.75 2.72
N ARG A 360 -15.98 8.93 4.03
CA ARG A 360 -16.49 7.92 4.96
C ARG A 360 -17.90 7.42 4.61
N ARG A 361 -18.14 6.12 4.82
CA ARG A 361 -19.49 5.55 4.92
C ARG A 361 -20.09 5.89 6.27
N ARG A 362 -21.35 6.36 6.27
CA ARG A 362 -22.07 6.66 7.51
C ARG A 362 -22.54 5.35 8.14
N ALA A 363 -22.07 5.06 9.35
CA ALA A 363 -22.56 3.94 10.14
C ALA A 363 -23.69 4.37 11.08
N SER A 364 -24.72 3.54 11.18
CA SER A 364 -25.81 3.69 12.15
C SER A 364 -26.14 2.31 12.76
N PRO A 365 -26.08 2.14 14.09
CA PRO A 365 -25.68 3.13 15.08
C PRO A 365 -24.16 3.36 15.11
N SER A 366 -23.75 4.58 15.48
CA SER A 366 -22.35 4.90 15.82
C SER A 366 -22.33 5.80 17.06
N PRO A 367 -21.44 5.52 18.03
CA PRO A 367 -21.32 6.34 19.23
C PRO A 367 -20.35 7.51 19.05
N TRP A 368 -19.84 7.78 17.85
CA TRP A 368 -18.75 8.72 17.65
C TRP A 368 -19.19 9.99 16.93
N VAL A 369 -18.75 11.13 17.47
CA VAL A 369 -18.88 12.46 16.88
C VAL A 369 -17.47 13.04 16.71
N GLY A 370 -17.14 13.43 15.48
CA GLY A 370 -15.95 14.22 15.18
C GLY A 370 -16.33 15.68 15.06
N TRP A 371 -15.50 16.56 15.62
CA TRP A 371 -15.71 18.00 15.57
C TRP A 371 -14.40 18.71 15.24
N LYS A 372 -14.46 19.83 14.53
CA LYS A 372 -13.30 20.62 14.12
C LYS A 372 -13.63 22.11 14.05
N CYS A 373 -12.72 22.98 14.46
CA CYS A 373 -12.70 24.41 14.14
C CYS A 373 -11.26 24.93 13.96
N HIS A 374 -11.15 26.19 13.53
CA HIS A 374 -9.94 26.99 13.55
C HIS A 374 -10.06 28.12 14.55
N VAL A 375 -8.99 28.32 15.31
CA VAL A 375 -8.86 29.42 16.25
C VAL A 375 -7.54 30.15 16.08
N ARG A 376 -7.49 31.43 16.48
CA ARG A 376 -6.30 32.28 16.51
C ARG A 376 -6.08 32.80 17.93
N GLY A 377 -4.83 33.10 18.28
CA GLY A 377 -4.46 33.57 19.63
C GLY A 377 -4.36 32.45 20.68
N LEU A 378 -4.54 31.19 20.29
CA LEU A 378 -4.33 30.04 21.18
C LEU A 378 -2.83 29.79 21.38
N ARG A 379 -2.32 29.99 22.59
CA ARG A 379 -0.94 29.64 22.94
C ARG A 379 -0.79 28.12 23.02
N LEU A 380 0.21 27.56 22.33
CA LEU A 380 0.58 26.16 22.40
C LEU A 380 1.90 25.95 23.15
N ASP A 381 2.03 24.81 23.82
CA ASP A 381 3.23 24.40 24.58
C ASP A 381 4.21 23.53 23.73
N GLY A 382 3.90 23.33 22.45
CA GLY A 382 4.73 22.64 21.45
C GLY A 382 4.12 22.73 20.06
N ASP A 383 4.70 22.06 19.06
CA ASP A 383 4.21 22.15 17.68
C ASP A 383 2.81 21.55 17.52
N LEU A 384 2.56 20.42 18.19
CA LEU A 384 1.27 19.74 18.27
C LEU A 384 0.92 19.49 19.73
N GLU A 385 -0.37 19.53 20.05
CA GLU A 385 -0.87 19.05 21.35
C GLU A 385 -1.92 17.95 21.15
N LEU A 386 -1.91 16.95 22.03
CA LEU A 386 -2.97 15.96 22.13
C LEU A 386 -3.48 15.87 23.56
N HIS A 387 -4.77 16.18 23.72
CA HIS A 387 -5.48 16.22 24.99
C HIS A 387 -6.38 14.98 25.13
N LEU A 388 -6.10 14.13 26.12
CA LEU A 388 -6.86 12.92 26.39
C LEU A 388 -7.89 13.20 27.50
N GLY A 389 -9.18 13.09 27.16
CA GLY A 389 -10.30 13.29 28.07
C GLY A 389 -11.11 12.00 28.28
N ARG A 390 -12.06 12.02 29.22
CA ARG A 390 -12.97 10.90 29.45
C ARG A 390 -13.80 10.63 28.19
N ARG A 391 -13.56 9.49 27.53
CA ARG A 391 -14.22 9.10 26.27
C ARG A 391 -14.07 10.13 25.14
N ALA A 392 -12.99 10.91 25.15
CA ALA A 392 -12.69 11.89 24.12
C ALA A 392 -11.18 12.08 23.95
N TYR A 393 -10.77 12.58 22.80
CA TYR A 393 -9.45 13.20 22.64
C TYR A 393 -9.52 14.36 21.66
N VAL A 394 -8.67 15.36 21.86
CA VAL A 394 -8.61 16.59 21.05
C VAL A 394 -7.18 16.88 20.65
N GLY A 395 -6.96 17.08 19.34
CA GLY A 395 -5.67 17.47 18.78
C GLY A 395 -5.66 18.94 18.41
N LEU A 396 -4.53 19.61 18.67
CA LEU A 396 -4.24 20.97 18.25
C LEU A 396 -3.11 20.94 17.23
N CYS A 397 -3.32 21.58 16.08
CA CYS A 397 -2.35 21.62 14.99
C CYS A 397 -2.35 23.02 14.33
N PRO A 398 -1.26 23.79 14.40
CA PRO A 398 -1.11 25.00 13.61
C PRO A 398 -1.15 24.69 12.10
N VAL A 399 -1.89 25.49 11.33
CA VAL A 399 -2.15 25.24 9.89
C VAL A 399 -1.78 26.39 8.96
N GLY A 400 -1.11 27.42 9.48
CA GLY A 400 -0.65 28.60 8.73
C GLY A 400 -1.44 29.87 9.09
N GLU A 401 -0.89 31.03 8.73
CA GLU A 401 -1.55 32.35 8.89
C GLU A 401 -2.03 32.65 10.33
N GLY A 402 -1.35 32.09 11.34
CA GLY A 402 -1.72 32.23 12.75
C GLY A 402 -2.90 31.37 13.21
N TRP A 403 -3.51 30.59 12.31
CA TRP A 403 -4.62 29.68 12.63
C TRP A 403 -4.12 28.35 13.18
N THR A 404 -4.83 27.86 14.19
CA THR A 404 -4.67 26.54 14.78
C THR A 404 -5.96 25.73 14.61
N ASN A 405 -5.83 24.54 14.04
CA ASN A 405 -6.88 23.56 13.96
C ASN A 405 -7.08 22.86 15.30
N VAL A 406 -8.32 22.93 15.81
CA VAL A 406 -8.79 22.21 16.99
C VAL A 406 -9.70 21.11 16.48
N CYS A 407 -9.27 19.85 16.58
CA CYS A 407 -10.04 18.72 16.07
C CYS A 407 -10.19 17.64 17.15
N GLY A 408 -11.43 17.28 17.46
CA GLY A 408 -11.76 16.33 18.51
C GLY A 408 -12.57 15.13 18.03
N LEU A 409 -12.40 14.01 18.73
CA LEU A 409 -13.31 12.87 18.66
C LEU A 409 -13.94 12.66 20.03
N PHE A 410 -15.26 12.63 20.07
CA PHE A 410 -16.06 12.48 21.28
C PHE A 410 -16.97 11.27 21.17
N HIS A 411 -17.09 10.51 22.25
CA HIS A 411 -18.19 9.56 22.40
C HIS A 411 -19.49 10.34 22.64
N ARG A 412 -20.62 9.91 22.06
CA ARG A 412 -21.93 10.57 22.22
C ARG A 412 -22.34 10.75 23.67
N SER A 413 -21.94 9.85 24.55
CA SER A 413 -22.20 9.96 26.00
C SER A 413 -21.30 10.96 26.74
N ALA A 414 -20.27 11.49 26.08
CA ALA A 414 -19.40 12.54 26.62
C ALA A 414 -19.83 13.94 26.15
N VAL A 415 -20.87 14.00 25.33
CA VAL A 415 -21.43 15.20 24.75
C VAL A 415 -22.72 15.51 25.50
N GLY A 416 -22.81 16.68 26.14
CA GLY A 416 -24.03 17.16 26.79
C GLY A 416 -25.12 17.53 25.78
N ALA A 417 -26.35 17.74 26.25
CA ALA A 417 -27.49 18.17 25.43
C ALA A 417 -27.49 19.69 25.12
N GLY A 418 -26.31 20.33 25.17
CA GLY A 418 -26.15 21.79 25.03
C GLY A 418 -26.46 22.31 23.63
N SER A 419 -26.49 23.65 23.51
CA SER A 419 -26.67 24.35 22.24
C SER A 419 -25.49 24.07 21.29
N ARG A 420 -25.69 24.33 19.99
CA ARG A 420 -24.65 24.10 18.98
C ARG A 420 -23.47 25.06 19.12
N GLU A 421 -23.69 26.25 19.65
CA GLU A 421 -22.68 27.31 19.80
C GLU A 421 -21.68 27.02 20.94
N GLU A 422 -22.15 26.50 22.07
CA GLU A 422 -21.29 26.18 23.24
C GLU A 422 -20.89 24.70 23.32
N PHE A 423 -21.26 23.93 22.30
CA PHE A 423 -21.10 22.48 22.23
C PHE A 423 -19.67 22.01 22.54
N LEU A 424 -18.66 22.69 22.00
CA LEU A 424 -17.28 22.24 22.15
C LEU A 424 -16.81 22.40 23.59
N GLU A 425 -16.94 23.59 24.16
CA GLU A 425 -16.53 23.93 25.52
C GLU A 425 -17.22 23.01 26.53
N ASP A 426 -18.53 22.82 26.39
CA ASP A 426 -19.29 21.91 27.24
C ASP A 426 -18.81 20.46 27.11
N ALA A 427 -18.58 19.98 25.88
CA ALA A 427 -18.05 18.63 25.66
C ALA A 427 -16.63 18.47 26.22
N LEU A 428 -15.79 19.50 26.12
CA LEU A 428 -14.45 19.53 26.71
C LEU A 428 -14.52 19.45 28.24
N ARG A 429 -15.37 20.28 28.88
CA ARG A 429 -15.58 20.28 30.33
C ARG A 429 -16.12 18.93 30.81
N ALA A 430 -17.12 18.38 30.13
CA ALA A 430 -17.68 17.06 30.43
C ALA A 430 -16.65 15.92 30.26
N ALA A 431 -15.71 16.07 29.31
CA ALA A 431 -14.59 15.14 29.14
C ALA A 431 -13.45 15.36 30.16
N GLY A 432 -13.53 16.35 31.04
CA GLY A 432 -12.49 16.68 32.02
C GLY A 432 -11.28 17.42 31.42
N LEU A 433 -11.52 18.24 30.39
CA LEU A 433 -10.54 19.08 29.70
C LEU A 433 -10.86 20.57 29.93
N ALA A 434 -11.08 20.96 31.19
CA ALA A 434 -11.53 22.30 31.55
C ALA A 434 -10.48 23.38 31.25
N ALA A 435 -9.19 23.05 31.38
CA ALA A 435 -8.11 23.97 31.05
C ALA A 435 -8.03 24.24 29.54
N LEU A 436 -8.31 23.22 28.71
CA LEU A 436 -8.39 23.41 27.25
C LEU A 436 -9.63 24.26 26.87
N ALA A 437 -10.77 24.02 27.51
CA ALA A 437 -11.97 24.84 27.30
C ALA A 437 -11.68 26.32 27.60
N ALA A 438 -11.08 26.63 28.76
CA ALA A 438 -10.71 28.00 29.14
C ALA A 438 -9.73 28.67 28.16
N ARG A 439 -8.79 27.89 27.58
CA ARG A 439 -7.88 28.40 26.54
C ARG A 439 -8.60 28.74 25.23
N LEU A 440 -9.69 28.03 24.91
CA LEU A 440 -10.46 28.25 23.68
C LEU A 440 -11.46 29.41 23.82
N GLU A 441 -11.97 29.66 25.03
CA GLU A 441 -12.86 30.80 25.32
C GLU A 441 -12.21 32.16 25.07
N THR A 442 -10.88 32.24 25.24
CA THR A 442 -10.11 33.47 24.98
C THR A 442 -9.55 33.55 23.56
N ALA A 443 -9.72 32.49 22.77
CA ALA A 443 -9.20 32.42 21.40
C ALA A 443 -10.23 32.97 20.40
N GLU A 444 -9.74 33.64 19.36
CA GLU A 444 -10.58 34.11 18.26
C GLU A 444 -11.00 32.91 17.41
N ARG A 445 -12.31 32.66 17.30
CA ARG A 445 -12.86 31.57 16.48
C ARG A 445 -13.11 32.04 15.05
N ARG A 446 -12.92 31.13 14.10
CA ARG A 446 -13.37 31.29 12.71
C ARG A 446 -14.67 30.49 12.49
N PRO A 447 -15.86 31.11 12.51
CA PRO A 447 -17.13 30.38 12.50
C PRO A 447 -17.32 29.47 11.27
N GLU A 448 -16.86 29.91 10.09
CA GLU A 448 -16.99 29.16 8.84
C GLU A 448 -16.17 27.86 8.85
N SER A 449 -15.20 27.79 9.76
CA SER A 449 -14.31 26.65 9.91
C SER A 449 -14.89 25.53 10.76
N GLU A 450 -16.00 25.77 11.43
CA GLU A 450 -16.65 24.81 12.32
C GLU A 450 -17.34 23.69 11.53
N CYS A 451 -16.97 22.46 11.85
CA CYS A 451 -17.44 21.27 11.15
C CYS A 451 -17.70 20.15 12.16
N ALA A 452 -18.83 19.45 12.00
CA ALA A 452 -19.16 18.29 12.80
C ALA A 452 -19.57 17.10 11.91
N VAL A 453 -19.21 15.90 12.33
CA VAL A 453 -19.58 14.65 11.66
C VAL A 453 -19.99 13.60 12.68
N ALA A 454 -21.09 12.91 12.41
CA ALA A 454 -21.55 11.74 13.18
C ALA A 454 -21.59 10.49 12.29
N GLY A 455 -21.74 9.31 12.90
CA GLY A 455 -21.81 8.07 12.13
C GLY A 455 -20.44 7.55 11.71
N LEU A 456 -19.41 7.75 12.54
CA LEU A 456 -18.06 7.28 12.27
C LEU A 456 -17.95 5.78 12.60
N ALA A 457 -17.39 5.01 11.67
CA ALA A 457 -17.04 3.61 11.90
C ALA A 457 -15.59 3.39 11.49
N PHE A 458 -14.81 2.76 12.36
CA PHE A 458 -13.39 2.56 12.14
C PHE A 458 -13.09 1.14 11.65
N GLY A 459 -12.23 1.05 10.64
CA GLY A 459 -11.87 -0.22 10.00
C GLY A 459 -12.55 -0.41 8.66
N TRP A 460 -12.47 -1.65 8.19
CA TRP A 460 -13.01 -2.06 6.90
C TRP A 460 -14.49 -2.32 7.12
N PRO A 461 -15.38 -1.88 6.22
CA PRO A 461 -16.73 -2.40 6.23
C PRO A 461 -16.70 -3.92 6.07
N GLU A 462 -17.77 -4.59 6.49
CA GLU A 462 -17.97 -6.00 6.14
C GLU A 462 -17.84 -6.15 4.61
N PRO A 463 -17.26 -7.26 4.11
CA PRO A 463 -17.04 -7.43 2.68
C PRO A 463 -18.33 -7.16 1.91
N ALA A 464 -18.34 -6.13 1.08
CA ALA A 464 -19.48 -5.87 0.22
C ALA A 464 -19.64 -7.07 -0.73
N GLU A 465 -20.88 -7.47 -0.99
CA GLU A 465 -21.19 -8.45 -2.05
C GLU A 465 -20.67 -7.98 -3.43
N LYS A 466 -20.45 -6.67 -3.58
CA LYS A 466 -19.96 -6.00 -4.80
C LYS A 466 -18.43 -5.90 -4.82
N VAL A 467 -17.74 -6.96 -5.22
CA VAL A 467 -16.28 -6.97 -5.50
C VAL A 467 -15.90 -6.01 -6.66
N ARG A 468 -16.89 -5.55 -7.44
CA ARG A 468 -16.73 -4.76 -8.67
C ARG A 468 -16.54 -3.25 -8.46
N GLN A 469 -17.02 -2.67 -7.36
CA GLN A 469 -16.89 -1.22 -7.14
C GLN A 469 -15.49 -0.89 -6.61
N VAL A 470 -14.81 0.09 -7.22
CA VAL A 470 -13.50 0.56 -6.74
C VAL A 470 -13.70 1.65 -5.71
N GLU A 471 -13.35 1.40 -4.45
CA GLU A 471 -13.46 2.38 -3.37
C GLU A 471 -12.10 2.74 -2.79
N LEU A 472 -11.90 4.03 -2.54
CA LEU A 472 -10.61 4.60 -2.14
C LEU A 472 -10.73 5.52 -0.92
N GLY A 473 -9.65 5.65 -0.17
CA GLY A 473 -9.58 6.44 1.06
C GLY A 473 -10.61 5.99 2.09
N ASP A 474 -11.23 6.94 2.78
CA ASP A 474 -12.25 6.65 3.81
C ASP A 474 -13.51 5.97 3.27
N ALA A 475 -13.76 5.98 1.95
CA ALA A 475 -14.86 5.23 1.34
C ALA A 475 -14.60 3.72 1.40
N SER A 476 -13.33 3.33 1.17
CA SER A 476 -12.85 1.96 1.34
C SER A 476 -12.82 1.57 2.82
N ALA A 477 -12.18 2.42 3.64
CA ALA A 477 -12.09 2.21 5.07
C ALA A 477 -11.50 3.39 5.85
N MET A 478 -12.00 3.61 7.07
CA MET A 478 -11.68 4.79 7.87
C MET A 478 -10.81 4.47 9.09
N ILE A 479 -9.64 5.10 9.20
CA ILE A 479 -8.71 4.89 10.33
C ILE A 479 -9.13 5.71 11.55
N PRO A 480 -8.93 5.23 12.78
CA PRO A 480 -9.05 6.08 13.97
C PRO A 480 -8.22 7.38 13.84
N PRO A 481 -8.84 8.57 14.00
CA PRO A 481 -8.21 9.85 13.72
C PRO A 481 -6.93 10.15 14.51
N PHE A 482 -6.82 9.64 15.75
CA PHE A 482 -5.65 9.84 16.61
C PHE A 482 -4.32 9.44 15.96
N THR A 483 -4.36 8.55 14.97
CA THR A 483 -3.16 8.12 14.26
C THR A 483 -2.52 9.27 13.47
N GLY A 484 -3.28 10.29 13.07
CA GLY A 484 -2.75 11.40 12.28
C GLY A 484 -2.39 11.05 10.83
N HIS A 485 -2.83 9.89 10.34
CA HIS A 485 -2.45 9.40 9.02
C HIS A 485 -3.54 9.56 7.96
N GLY A 486 -4.73 10.09 8.30
CA GLY A 486 -5.88 10.13 7.39
C GLY A 486 -5.58 10.75 6.02
N MET A 487 -4.89 11.90 5.99
CA MET A 487 -4.47 12.55 4.74
C MET A 487 -3.44 11.71 3.98
N ALA A 488 -2.43 11.16 4.67
CA ALA A 488 -1.43 10.29 4.04
C ALA A 488 -2.06 9.00 3.47
N LEU A 489 -3.09 8.45 4.11
CA LEU A 489 -3.87 7.32 3.58
C LEU A 489 -4.60 7.72 2.30
N ALA A 490 -5.18 8.92 2.22
CA ALA A 490 -5.85 9.40 1.01
C ALA A 490 -4.91 9.43 -0.20
N PHE A 491 -3.74 10.06 -0.05
CA PHE A 491 -2.71 10.09 -1.11
C PHE A 491 -2.20 8.69 -1.46
N THR A 492 -1.85 7.89 -0.45
CA THR A 492 -1.35 6.51 -0.67
C THR A 492 -2.39 5.67 -1.40
N SER A 493 -3.66 5.79 -0.99
CA SER A 493 -4.79 5.10 -1.60
C SER A 493 -4.94 5.44 -3.08
N ALA A 494 -4.87 6.73 -3.43
CA ALA A 494 -4.92 7.19 -4.81
C ALA A 494 -3.74 6.63 -5.62
N SER A 495 -2.52 6.67 -5.07
CA SER A 495 -1.32 6.21 -5.77
C SER A 495 -1.37 4.73 -6.12
N LEU A 496 -1.94 3.90 -5.25
CA LEU A 496 -2.10 2.47 -5.50
C LEU A 496 -3.09 2.17 -6.63
N ALA A 497 -3.98 3.11 -6.95
CA ALA A 497 -5.02 2.93 -7.95
C ALA A 497 -4.62 3.45 -9.35
N VAL A 498 -3.64 4.36 -9.47
CA VAL A 498 -3.26 4.96 -10.76
C VAL A 498 -2.89 3.90 -11.81
N ASP A 499 -1.90 3.05 -11.53
CA ASP A 499 -1.39 2.11 -12.54
C ASP A 499 -2.43 1.07 -13.01
N PRO A 500 -3.20 0.43 -12.10
CA PRO A 500 -4.30 -0.46 -12.52
C PRO A 500 -5.35 0.25 -13.37
N LEU A 501 -5.70 1.48 -13.02
CA LEU A 501 -6.70 2.27 -13.75
C LEU A 501 -6.21 2.73 -15.13
N VAL A 502 -4.93 3.08 -15.27
CA VAL A 502 -4.30 3.37 -16.57
C VAL A 502 -4.35 2.13 -17.46
N ALA A 503 -4.02 0.95 -16.94
CA ALA A 503 -4.08 -0.29 -17.69
C ALA A 503 -5.52 -0.62 -18.15
N TRP A 504 -6.52 -0.36 -17.31
CA TRP A 504 -7.93 -0.49 -17.68
C TRP A 504 -8.34 0.50 -18.76
N ALA A 505 -7.95 1.77 -18.62
CA ALA A 505 -8.25 2.82 -19.59
C ALA A 505 -7.66 2.51 -20.98
N ALA A 506 -6.51 1.85 -21.01
CA ALA A 506 -5.86 1.36 -22.23
C ALA A 506 -6.48 0.06 -22.80
N GLY A 507 -7.48 -0.52 -22.14
CA GLY A 507 -8.11 -1.78 -22.55
C GLY A 507 -7.26 -3.04 -22.33
N VAL A 508 -6.20 -2.94 -21.50
CA VAL A 508 -5.25 -4.05 -21.26
C VAL A 508 -5.78 -5.04 -20.22
N VAL A 509 -6.59 -4.58 -19.28
CA VAL A 509 -7.16 -5.39 -18.18
C VAL A 509 -8.66 -5.15 -18.03
N SER A 510 -9.38 -6.17 -17.53
CA SER A 510 -10.80 -6.05 -17.22
C SER A 510 -11.06 -5.11 -16.03
N TRP A 511 -12.29 -4.60 -15.90
CA TRP A 511 -12.65 -3.77 -14.75
C TRP A 511 -12.60 -4.58 -13.44
N GLU A 512 -13.07 -5.83 -13.48
CA GLU A 512 -13.04 -6.73 -12.33
C GLU A 512 -11.63 -7.01 -11.83
N ASP A 513 -10.67 -7.25 -12.73
CA ASP A 513 -9.27 -7.49 -12.37
C ASP A 513 -8.63 -6.21 -11.83
N THR A 514 -9.00 -5.05 -12.39
CA THR A 514 -8.58 -3.73 -11.90
C THR A 514 -9.06 -3.49 -10.48
N ALA A 515 -10.36 -3.69 -10.22
CA ALA A 515 -10.94 -3.54 -8.89
C ALA A 515 -10.31 -4.50 -7.88
N ARG A 516 -10.14 -5.79 -8.25
CA ARG A 516 -9.48 -6.78 -7.41
C ARG A 516 -8.04 -6.38 -7.07
N THR A 517 -7.28 -5.93 -8.05
CA THR A 517 -5.88 -5.49 -7.87
C THR A 517 -5.79 -4.31 -6.90
N ILE A 518 -6.67 -3.33 -7.04
CA ILE A 518 -6.72 -2.14 -6.17
C ILE A 518 -7.08 -2.54 -4.73
N HIS A 519 -8.12 -3.36 -4.55
CA HIS A 519 -8.55 -3.82 -3.23
C HIS A 519 -7.47 -4.63 -2.51
N GLU A 520 -6.79 -5.52 -3.22
CA GLU A 520 -5.69 -6.32 -2.68
C GLU A 520 -4.50 -5.44 -2.28
N ALA A 521 -4.11 -4.48 -3.14
CA ALA A 521 -3.04 -3.54 -2.86
C ALA A 521 -3.35 -2.70 -1.60
N HIS A 522 -4.57 -2.16 -1.51
CA HIS A 522 -5.06 -1.44 -0.32
C HIS A 522 -5.01 -2.26 0.94
N ARG A 523 -5.61 -3.46 0.91
CA ARG A 523 -5.67 -4.33 2.08
C ARG A 523 -4.26 -4.76 2.51
N SER A 524 -3.38 -5.06 1.55
CA SER A 524 -1.98 -5.39 1.83
C SER A 524 -1.24 -4.23 2.49
N ARG A 525 -1.39 -3.01 1.95
CA ARG A 525 -0.72 -1.80 2.42
C ARG A 525 -1.20 -1.38 3.82
N PHE A 526 -2.50 -1.46 4.09
CA PHE A 526 -3.10 -0.83 5.26
C PHE A 526 -3.48 -1.80 6.40
N ARG A 527 -3.65 -3.11 6.15
CA ARG A 527 -4.17 -4.06 7.17
C ARG A 527 -3.47 -3.99 8.54
N ARG A 528 -2.15 -3.83 8.57
CA ARG A 528 -1.37 -3.79 9.82
C ARG A 528 -1.62 -2.50 10.58
N ARG A 529 -1.55 -1.37 9.86
CA ARG A 529 -1.82 -0.05 10.39
C ARG A 529 -3.21 0.01 11.02
N PHE A 530 -4.22 -0.56 10.35
CA PHE A 530 -5.58 -0.64 10.87
C PHE A 530 -5.73 -1.56 12.06
N ALA A 531 -5.10 -2.73 12.04
CA ALA A 531 -5.11 -3.64 13.18
C ALA A 531 -4.51 -2.97 14.43
N VAL A 532 -3.33 -2.34 14.27
CA VAL A 532 -2.65 -1.61 15.35
C VAL A 532 -3.50 -0.43 15.83
N ALA A 533 -3.99 0.41 14.92
CA ALA A 533 -4.84 1.55 15.27
C ALA A 533 -6.11 1.13 16.02
N LYS A 534 -6.76 0.05 15.60
CA LYS A 534 -7.96 -0.50 16.27
C LYS A 534 -7.65 -1.01 17.68
N CYS A 535 -6.50 -1.65 17.89
CA CYS A 535 -6.08 -2.10 19.22
C CYS A 535 -5.77 -0.93 20.17
N LEU A 536 -5.22 0.16 19.64
CA LEU A 536 -4.80 1.30 20.45
C LEU A 536 -5.93 2.26 20.75
N HIS A 537 -6.88 2.41 19.83
CA HIS A 537 -7.97 3.37 19.93
C HIS A 537 -8.69 3.35 21.30
N PRO A 538 -9.06 2.19 21.89
CA PRO A 538 -9.67 2.15 23.22
C PRO A 538 -8.79 2.71 24.34
N LEU A 539 -7.47 2.63 24.22
CA LEU A 539 -6.53 3.13 25.22
C LEU A 539 -6.58 4.65 25.35
N LEU A 540 -6.86 5.37 24.26
CA LEU A 540 -6.99 6.83 24.30
C LEU A 540 -8.29 7.30 24.97
N LEU A 541 -9.25 6.40 25.18
CA LEU A 541 -10.62 6.76 25.56
C LEU A 541 -10.99 6.31 26.97
N HIS A 542 -10.33 5.27 27.49
CA HIS A 542 -10.61 4.70 28.81
C HIS A 542 -9.56 5.13 29.85
N PRO A 543 -9.94 5.55 31.08
CA PRO A 543 -9.00 6.05 32.09
C PRO A 543 -7.81 5.12 32.37
N ALA A 544 -8.05 3.81 32.47
CA ALA A 544 -6.98 2.83 32.67
C ALA A 544 -5.99 2.78 31.50
N GLY A 545 -6.48 2.88 30.27
CA GLY A 545 -5.66 2.92 29.06
C GLY A 545 -4.86 4.23 28.96
N GLN A 546 -5.48 5.35 29.30
CA GLN A 546 -4.82 6.65 29.33
C GLN A 546 -3.68 6.67 30.35
N ARG A 547 -3.87 6.11 31.55
CA ARG A 547 -2.79 5.96 32.55
C ARG A 547 -1.61 5.16 31.99
N LEU A 548 -1.88 4.05 31.30
CA LEU A 548 -0.83 3.27 30.63
C LEU A 548 -0.12 4.09 29.55
N LEU A 549 -0.86 4.84 28.71
CA LEU A 549 -0.26 5.71 27.70
C LEU A 549 0.62 6.79 28.32
N VAL A 550 0.17 7.45 29.40
CA VAL A 550 0.98 8.43 30.13
C VAL A 550 2.25 7.81 30.67
N LEU A 551 2.18 6.62 31.26
CA LEU A 551 3.37 5.90 31.73
C LEU A 551 4.35 5.62 30.58
N LEU A 552 3.86 5.17 29.43
CA LEU A 552 4.70 4.91 28.25
C LEU A 552 5.32 6.18 27.67
N VAL A 553 4.57 7.29 27.62
CA VAL A 553 5.06 8.60 27.19
C VAL A 553 6.16 9.10 28.12
N ARG A 554 5.95 9.03 29.45
CA ARG A 554 6.93 9.45 30.47
C ARG A 554 8.18 8.59 30.48
N ALA A 555 8.02 7.28 30.31
CA ALA A 555 9.13 6.35 30.23
C ALA A 555 9.95 6.47 28.94
N ARG A 556 9.57 7.37 28.00
CA ARG A 556 10.16 7.47 26.67
C ARG A 556 10.25 6.09 25.99
N ALA A 557 9.26 5.24 26.23
CA ALA A 557 9.12 3.94 25.59
C ALA A 557 9.26 4.14 24.07
N PRO A 558 9.77 3.15 23.30
CA PRO A 558 10.30 3.36 21.96
C PRO A 558 9.23 3.85 20.97
N PHE A 559 8.96 5.15 21.02
CA PHE A 559 7.92 5.84 20.28
C PHE A 559 8.18 5.69 18.79
N ASN A 560 9.46 5.64 18.39
CA ASN A 560 9.88 5.36 17.02
C ASN A 560 9.47 3.95 16.55
N ALA A 561 9.48 2.93 17.42
CA ALA A 561 9.02 1.59 17.07
C ALA A 561 7.49 1.58 16.89
N PHE A 562 6.77 2.25 17.79
CA PHE A 562 5.32 2.41 17.71
C PHE A 562 4.87 3.20 16.48
N TYR A 563 5.49 4.35 16.23
CA TYR A 563 5.24 5.19 15.06
C TYR A 563 5.53 4.43 13.76
N ARG A 564 6.59 3.61 13.71
CA ARG A 564 6.86 2.72 12.57
C ARG A 564 5.80 1.64 12.35
N LEU A 565 5.10 1.18 13.39
CA LEU A 565 3.98 0.23 13.22
C LEU A 565 2.73 0.89 12.64
N LEU A 566 2.61 2.21 12.80
CA LEU A 566 1.55 3.03 12.22
C LEU A 566 1.92 3.59 10.83
N ARG A 567 3.13 3.36 10.33
CA ARG A 567 3.62 3.73 8.98
C ARG A 567 3.67 2.50 8.06
#